data_AF-A0A946K0I1-F1
#
_entry.id   AF-A0A946K0I1-F1
#
_cell.length_a   1.000
_cell.length_b   1.000
_cell.length_c   1.000
_cell.angle_alpha   90.00
_cell.angle_beta   90.00
_cell.angle_gamma   90.00
#
_symmetry.space_group_name_H-M   'P 1'
#
loop_
_entity.id
_entity.type
_entity.pdbx_description
1 polymer ?
#
loop_
_entity_poly.entity_id
_entity_poly.type
_entity_poly.pdbx_seq_one_letter_code
_entity_poly.pdbx_strand_id
1 'polypeptide(L)'
;MSGTQGYVALEWIRGELENTLHNAQVGLEAVSESADAATSMRTCLTAIHQVHGTLKMVQLEGPTQMAAEMEQVAQSLLNNSITEVRLAQETLMQAILQLPAYLDRLHREQEDSEKNYLPLVNNLRTVRGEERIQGSGEGQEEGGGPDLGPLTQAASGEVVKAYYQGGGEDNLPKIRIRYQQCLREILRKTQVRQNLTMIGKLFTMLVRVCGDSPTGNLAELGLGVVEGVLKGGIKLDNQTATRLKQIDDHLKPLAQAGEHGLSMPVDEELAIGLIKLINGSTKKTKRISALRQRYTSEAPALEEFAVGPDDETLSAVASILIEELNSVTDKLDLFVRAQNRNTDDLAALLPTLEQISSTM
;
A
#
# COMPACT_ATOMS: atom_id res chain seq x y z
N MET A 1 4.27 -32.14 5.39
CA MET A 1 5.65 -32.50 4.98
C MET A 1 5.96 -32.15 3.53
N SER A 2 5.01 -31.61 2.73
CA SER A 2 5.25 -31.31 1.31
C SER A 2 5.95 -29.97 1.03
N GLY A 3 5.73 -28.93 1.84
CA GLY A 3 6.33 -27.60 1.57
C GLY A 3 7.86 -27.58 1.60
N THR A 4 8.48 -28.33 2.53
CA THR A 4 9.94 -28.34 2.69
C THR A 4 10.68 -28.97 1.51
N GLN A 5 10.05 -29.87 0.74
CA GLN A 5 10.66 -30.49 -0.44
C GLN A 5 10.66 -29.54 -1.65
N GLY A 6 9.62 -28.71 -1.79
CA GLY A 6 9.53 -27.70 -2.86
C GLY A 6 10.63 -26.65 -2.76
N TYR A 7 10.93 -26.17 -1.56
CA TYR A 7 11.95 -25.13 -1.34
C TYR A 7 13.39 -25.61 -1.61
N VAL A 8 13.69 -26.89 -1.32
CA VAL A 8 15.00 -27.47 -1.64
C VAL A 8 15.15 -27.68 -3.14
N ALA A 9 14.09 -28.13 -3.82
CA ALA A 9 14.10 -28.31 -5.27
C ALA A 9 14.23 -26.98 -6.03
N LEU A 10 13.72 -25.88 -5.47
CA LEU A 10 13.85 -24.54 -6.05
C LEU A 10 15.30 -24.09 -6.24
N GLU A 11 16.21 -24.49 -5.33
CA GLU A 11 17.64 -24.16 -5.45
C GLU A 11 18.30 -24.78 -6.70
N TRP A 12 17.88 -25.99 -7.08
CA TRP A 12 18.46 -26.72 -8.20
C TRP A 12 17.93 -26.28 -9.56
N ILE A 13 16.74 -25.68 -9.59
CA ILE A 13 16.04 -25.29 -10.83
C ILE A 13 16.11 -23.78 -11.11
N ARG A 14 16.54 -22.97 -10.12
CA ARG A 14 16.53 -21.50 -10.18
C ARG A 14 17.18 -20.95 -11.45
N GLY A 15 18.41 -21.34 -11.73
CA GLY A 15 19.14 -20.84 -12.89
C GLY A 15 18.47 -21.19 -14.23
N GLU A 16 17.82 -22.36 -14.32
CA GLU A 16 17.08 -22.75 -15.52
C GLU A 16 15.77 -21.94 -15.66
N LEU A 17 15.08 -21.69 -14.55
CA LEU A 17 13.89 -20.85 -14.50
C LEU A 17 14.21 -19.40 -14.90
N GLU A 18 15.30 -18.83 -14.39
CA GLU A 18 15.76 -17.48 -14.75
C GLU A 18 16.07 -17.38 -16.24
N ASN A 19 16.82 -18.34 -16.81
CA ASN A 19 17.10 -18.38 -18.25
C ASN A 19 15.81 -18.48 -19.08
N THR A 20 14.86 -19.31 -18.64
CA THR A 20 13.58 -19.48 -19.33
C THR A 20 12.72 -18.22 -19.24
N LEU A 21 12.69 -17.55 -18.09
CA LEU A 21 12.00 -16.27 -17.91
C LEU A 21 12.63 -15.15 -18.73
N HIS A 22 13.96 -15.13 -18.85
CA HIS A 22 14.64 -14.20 -19.74
C HIS A 22 14.25 -14.43 -21.21
N ASN A 23 14.14 -15.69 -21.66
CA ASN A 23 13.62 -16.00 -22.99
C ASN A 23 12.18 -15.52 -23.19
N ALA A 24 11.34 -15.61 -22.14
CA ALA A 24 9.97 -15.08 -22.18
C ALA A 24 9.95 -13.56 -22.32
N GLN A 25 10.82 -12.85 -21.59
CA GLN A 25 10.99 -11.41 -21.65
C GLN A 25 11.39 -10.97 -23.07
N VAL A 26 12.50 -11.51 -23.60
CA VAL A 26 13.01 -11.17 -24.94
C VAL A 26 11.95 -11.44 -26.01
N GLY A 27 11.22 -12.56 -25.89
CA GLY A 27 10.13 -12.89 -26.80
C GLY A 27 8.99 -11.86 -26.77
N LEU A 28 8.66 -11.31 -25.60
CA LEU A 28 7.59 -10.32 -25.42
C LEU A 28 8.02 -8.93 -25.92
N GLU A 29 9.26 -8.50 -25.65
CA GLU A 29 9.80 -7.21 -26.13
C GLU A 29 9.78 -7.16 -27.66
N ALA A 30 10.19 -8.26 -28.30
CA ALA A 30 10.22 -8.40 -29.75
C ALA A 30 8.83 -8.32 -30.42
N VAL A 31 7.72 -8.53 -29.68
CA VAL A 31 6.35 -8.39 -30.23
C VAL A 31 6.08 -6.96 -30.71
N SER A 32 6.66 -5.96 -30.06
CA SER A 32 6.46 -4.54 -30.40
C SER A 32 7.35 -4.05 -31.55
N GLU A 33 8.47 -4.74 -31.80
CA GLU A 33 9.52 -4.31 -32.73
C GLU A 33 9.55 -5.14 -34.03
N SER A 34 9.06 -6.39 -34.01
CA SER A 34 9.21 -7.34 -35.10
C SER A 34 8.06 -7.27 -36.12
N ALA A 35 8.40 -7.48 -37.40
CA ALA A 35 7.42 -7.74 -38.46
C ALA A 35 6.67 -9.08 -38.26
N ASP A 36 7.21 -10.00 -37.47
CA ASP A 36 6.62 -11.29 -37.12
C ASP A 36 6.29 -11.37 -35.61
N ALA A 37 5.39 -10.47 -35.19
CA ALA A 37 4.88 -10.39 -33.82
C ALA A 37 4.27 -11.71 -33.33
N ALA A 38 3.63 -12.49 -34.21
CA ALA A 38 3.01 -13.76 -33.87
C ALA A 38 4.04 -14.84 -33.50
N THR A 39 5.15 -14.93 -34.23
CA THR A 39 6.24 -15.85 -33.88
C THR A 39 6.91 -15.46 -32.57
N SER A 40 7.17 -14.16 -32.36
CA SER A 40 7.76 -13.64 -31.11
C SER A 40 6.87 -13.95 -29.89
N MET A 41 5.55 -13.74 -30.03
CA MET A 41 4.58 -14.08 -29.00
C MET A 41 4.50 -15.59 -28.72
N ARG A 42 4.66 -16.46 -29.74
CA ARG A 42 4.75 -17.91 -29.53
C ARG A 42 5.99 -18.31 -28.74
N THR A 43 7.12 -17.67 -28.99
CA THR A 43 8.36 -17.89 -28.21
C THR A 43 8.13 -17.53 -26.75
N CYS A 44 7.55 -16.36 -26.47
CA CYS A 44 7.19 -15.93 -25.12
C CYS A 44 6.24 -16.93 -24.43
N LEU A 45 5.16 -17.32 -25.10
CA LEU A 45 4.20 -18.30 -24.58
C LEU A 45 4.85 -19.66 -24.27
N THR A 46 5.72 -20.15 -25.15
CA THR A 46 6.42 -21.43 -24.96
C THR A 46 7.31 -21.40 -23.73
N ALA A 47 8.04 -20.30 -23.52
CA ALA A 47 8.88 -20.12 -22.34
C ALA A 47 8.05 -20.05 -21.04
N ILE A 48 6.95 -19.30 -21.03
CA ILE A 48 6.05 -19.24 -19.86
C ILE A 48 5.45 -20.62 -19.56
N HIS A 49 5.06 -21.38 -20.59
CA HIS A 49 4.54 -22.73 -20.42
C HIS A 49 5.57 -23.68 -19.76
N GLN A 50 6.86 -23.56 -20.13
CA GLN A 50 7.95 -24.33 -19.51
C GLN A 50 8.16 -23.94 -18.04
N VAL A 51 8.09 -22.65 -17.72
CA VAL A 51 8.17 -22.14 -16.33
C VAL A 51 7.02 -22.71 -15.51
N HIS A 52 5.78 -22.59 -16.01
CA HIS A 52 4.59 -23.13 -15.34
C HIS A 52 4.70 -24.64 -15.10
N GLY A 53 5.13 -25.41 -16.11
CA GLY A 53 5.34 -26.85 -15.98
C GLY A 53 6.36 -27.20 -14.89
N THR A 54 7.49 -26.48 -14.86
CA THR A 54 8.54 -26.67 -13.86
C THR A 54 8.06 -26.36 -12.45
N LEU A 55 7.39 -25.23 -12.23
CA LEU A 55 6.84 -24.84 -10.92
C LEU A 55 5.77 -25.82 -10.42
N LYS A 56 4.94 -26.33 -11.33
CA LYS A 56 3.94 -27.35 -11.02
C LYS A 56 4.57 -28.68 -10.57
N MET A 57 5.69 -29.08 -11.18
CA MET A 57 6.42 -30.28 -10.76
C MET A 57 7.02 -30.14 -9.36
N VAL A 58 7.42 -28.93 -8.99
CA VAL A 58 8.06 -28.59 -7.71
C VAL A 58 7.01 -28.36 -6.60
N GLN A 59 5.73 -28.27 -6.98
CA GLN A 59 4.57 -28.14 -6.08
C GLN A 59 4.58 -26.83 -5.26
N LEU A 60 5.01 -25.72 -5.87
CA LEU A 60 4.91 -24.39 -5.27
C LEU A 60 3.63 -23.71 -5.73
N GLU A 61 2.69 -23.48 -4.82
CA GLU A 61 1.31 -23.12 -5.19
C GLU A 61 1.23 -21.70 -5.76
N GLY A 62 1.76 -20.70 -5.06
CA GLY A 62 1.71 -19.31 -5.49
C GLY A 62 2.45 -19.06 -6.81
N PRO A 63 3.72 -19.50 -6.96
CA PRO A 63 4.44 -19.35 -8.22
C PRO A 63 3.76 -20.08 -9.37
N THR A 64 3.21 -21.28 -9.13
CA THR A 64 2.44 -22.01 -10.15
C THR A 64 1.21 -21.23 -10.60
N GLN A 65 0.47 -20.64 -9.66
CA GLN A 65 -0.72 -19.85 -9.97
C GLN A 65 -0.39 -18.58 -10.78
N MET A 66 0.69 -17.89 -10.42
CA MET A 66 1.18 -16.73 -11.16
C MET A 66 1.61 -17.11 -12.59
N ALA A 67 2.41 -18.16 -12.75
CA ALA A 67 2.83 -18.65 -14.06
C ALA A 67 1.65 -19.12 -14.93
N ALA A 68 0.62 -19.74 -14.32
CA ALA A 68 -0.58 -20.14 -15.02
C ALA A 68 -1.35 -18.93 -15.58
N GLU A 69 -1.54 -17.85 -14.80
CA GLU A 69 -2.21 -16.64 -15.29
C GLU A 69 -1.38 -15.89 -16.34
N MET A 70 -0.05 -15.88 -16.20
CA MET A 70 0.86 -15.37 -17.23
C MET A 70 0.65 -16.12 -18.56
N GLU A 71 0.55 -17.45 -18.50
CA GLU A 71 0.32 -18.29 -19.68
C GLU A 71 -1.03 -17.96 -20.34
N GLN A 72 -2.08 -17.76 -19.55
CA GLN A 72 -3.40 -17.40 -20.07
C GLN A 72 -3.40 -16.03 -20.75
N VAL A 73 -2.68 -15.04 -20.19
CA VAL A 73 -2.53 -13.72 -20.81
C VAL A 73 -1.77 -13.83 -22.13
N ALA A 74 -0.64 -14.54 -22.14
CA ALA A 74 0.17 -14.78 -23.34
C ALA A 74 -0.62 -15.49 -24.45
N GLN A 75 -1.43 -16.49 -24.08
CA GLN A 75 -2.30 -17.21 -25.02
C GLN A 75 -3.41 -16.30 -25.58
N SER A 76 -3.99 -15.44 -24.73
CA SER A 76 -5.03 -14.49 -25.14
C SER A 76 -4.49 -13.38 -26.04
N LEU A 77 -3.25 -12.93 -25.81
CA LEU A 77 -2.52 -12.03 -26.69
C LEU A 77 -2.27 -12.67 -28.07
N LEU A 78 -1.80 -13.92 -28.09
CA LEU A 78 -1.56 -14.65 -29.34
C LEU A 78 -2.85 -14.86 -30.16
N ASN A 79 -3.97 -15.06 -29.48
CA ASN A 79 -5.29 -15.26 -30.10
C ASN A 79 -5.99 -13.94 -30.47
N ASN A 80 -5.39 -12.78 -30.17
CA ASN A 80 -5.99 -11.45 -30.34
C ASN A 80 -7.37 -11.31 -29.64
N SER A 81 -7.52 -11.92 -28.46
CA SER A 81 -8.79 -11.93 -27.71
C SER A 81 -8.85 -10.91 -26.58
N ILE A 82 -7.85 -10.03 -26.45
CA ILE A 82 -7.79 -8.96 -25.44
C ILE A 82 -8.10 -7.61 -26.09
N THR A 83 -8.88 -6.78 -25.41
CA THR A 83 -9.23 -5.42 -25.86
C THR A 83 -8.05 -4.46 -25.73
N GLU A 84 -7.42 -4.40 -24.55
CA GLU A 84 -6.32 -3.51 -24.22
C GLU A 84 -4.95 -4.21 -24.35
N VAL A 85 -4.51 -4.45 -25.59
CA VAL A 85 -3.30 -5.23 -25.91
C VAL A 85 -2.05 -4.65 -25.21
N ARG A 86 -1.86 -3.33 -25.23
CA ARG A 86 -0.69 -2.68 -24.61
C ARG A 86 -0.65 -2.89 -23.10
N LEU A 87 -1.77 -2.66 -22.42
CA LEU A 87 -1.88 -2.88 -20.98
C LEU A 87 -1.61 -4.34 -20.60
N ALA A 88 -2.09 -5.29 -21.42
CA ALA A 88 -1.85 -6.70 -21.20
C ALA A 88 -0.36 -7.09 -21.41
N GLN A 89 0.32 -6.51 -22.41
CA GLN A 89 1.76 -6.69 -22.60
C GLN A 89 2.56 -6.12 -21.42
N GLU A 90 2.23 -4.92 -20.95
CA GLU A 90 2.86 -4.28 -19.78
C GLU A 90 2.65 -5.11 -18.51
N THR A 91 1.43 -5.58 -18.26
CA THR A 91 1.09 -6.41 -17.10
C THR A 91 1.78 -7.76 -17.16
N LEU A 92 1.87 -8.37 -18.35
CA LEU A 92 2.59 -9.64 -18.54
C LEU A 92 4.10 -9.45 -18.32
N MET A 93 4.68 -8.37 -18.84
CA MET A 93 6.09 -8.04 -18.63
C MET A 93 6.40 -7.85 -17.15
N GLN A 94 5.56 -7.08 -16.45
CA GLN A 94 5.68 -6.90 -15.00
C GLN A 94 5.65 -8.24 -14.27
N ALA A 95 4.78 -9.17 -14.68
CA ALA A 95 4.71 -10.49 -14.07
C ALA A 95 5.96 -11.35 -14.33
N ILE A 96 6.49 -11.32 -15.56
CA ILE A 96 7.74 -12.01 -15.90
C ILE A 96 8.89 -11.51 -15.02
N LEU A 97 9.00 -10.19 -14.82
CA LEU A 97 10.07 -9.57 -14.02
C LEU A 97 9.90 -9.79 -12.51
N GLN A 98 8.67 -9.96 -12.02
CA GLN A 98 8.39 -10.17 -10.60
C GLN A 98 8.51 -11.63 -10.16
N LEU A 99 8.37 -12.61 -11.07
CA LEU A 99 8.43 -14.03 -10.71
C LEU A 99 9.79 -14.43 -10.08
N PRO A 100 10.96 -14.02 -10.60
CA PRO A 100 12.25 -14.35 -9.99
C PRO A 100 12.36 -13.83 -8.56
N ALA A 101 12.05 -12.54 -8.35
CA ALA A 101 12.08 -11.92 -7.03
C ALA A 101 11.14 -12.63 -6.04
N TYR A 102 9.99 -13.11 -6.54
CA TYR A 102 9.08 -13.90 -5.72
C TYR A 102 9.67 -15.26 -5.32
N LEU A 103 10.30 -15.97 -6.26
CA LEU A 103 11.00 -17.24 -5.97
C LEU A 103 12.17 -17.06 -4.98
N ASP A 104 12.90 -15.95 -5.08
CA ASP A 104 14.01 -15.61 -4.17
C ASP A 104 13.53 -15.39 -2.76
N ARG A 105 12.44 -14.63 -2.63
CA ARG A 105 11.79 -14.40 -1.35
C ARG A 105 11.25 -15.70 -0.76
N LEU A 106 10.56 -16.49 -1.58
CA LEU A 106 10.02 -17.79 -1.19
C LEU A 106 11.13 -18.73 -0.69
N HIS A 107 12.30 -18.70 -1.31
CA HIS A 107 13.46 -19.45 -0.86
C HIS A 107 13.98 -18.98 0.52
N ARG A 108 14.10 -17.66 0.71
CA ARG A 108 14.63 -17.05 1.95
C ARG A 108 13.68 -17.22 3.13
N GLU A 109 12.40 -16.96 2.92
CA GLU A 109 11.37 -16.91 3.97
C GLU A 109 10.67 -18.28 4.16
N GLN A 110 10.75 -19.17 3.16
CA GLN A 110 10.01 -20.45 3.13
C GLN A 110 8.50 -20.29 3.35
N GLU A 111 7.95 -19.13 2.97
CA GLU A 111 6.55 -18.75 3.14
C GLU A 111 5.92 -18.36 1.79
N ASP A 112 5.01 -19.23 1.30
CA ASP A 112 4.19 -19.00 0.11
C ASP A 112 2.94 -18.18 0.49
N SER A 113 3.12 -16.86 0.69
CA SER A 113 2.05 -15.97 1.15
C SER A 113 1.26 -15.37 -0.01
N GLU A 114 -0.07 -15.55 -0.02
CA GLU A 114 -0.98 -14.97 -1.02
C GLU A 114 -0.79 -13.47 -1.21
N LYS A 115 -0.45 -12.75 -0.14
CA LYS A 115 -0.20 -11.30 -0.18
C LYS A 115 0.90 -10.90 -1.16
N ASN A 116 1.83 -11.82 -1.44
CA ASN A 116 3.00 -11.56 -2.26
C ASN A 116 2.71 -11.68 -3.76
N TYR A 117 1.78 -12.56 -4.16
CA TYR A 117 1.55 -12.89 -5.58
C TYR A 117 0.13 -12.59 -6.07
N LEU A 118 -0.87 -12.59 -5.17
CA LEU A 118 -2.28 -12.46 -5.53
C LEU A 118 -2.62 -11.10 -6.20
N PRO A 119 -2.06 -9.94 -5.79
CA PRO A 119 -2.32 -8.68 -6.48
C PRO A 119 -1.94 -8.73 -7.97
N LEU A 120 -0.81 -9.36 -8.27
CA LEU A 120 -0.32 -9.49 -9.64
C LEU A 120 -1.15 -10.51 -10.44
N VAL A 121 -1.49 -11.66 -9.84
CA VAL A 121 -2.46 -12.63 -10.37
C VAL A 121 -3.77 -11.93 -10.73
N ASN A 122 -4.28 -11.07 -9.85
CA ASN A 122 -5.50 -10.32 -10.08
C ASN A 122 -5.35 -9.30 -11.21
N ASN A 123 -4.20 -8.64 -11.36
CA ASN A 123 -3.94 -7.76 -12.51
C ASN A 123 -3.98 -8.55 -13.83
N LEU A 124 -3.32 -9.72 -13.90
CA LEU A 124 -3.32 -10.60 -15.08
C LEU A 124 -4.74 -11.08 -15.44
N ARG A 125 -5.57 -11.38 -14.44
CA ARG A 125 -6.98 -11.74 -14.64
C ARG A 125 -7.80 -10.57 -15.15
N THR A 126 -7.59 -9.39 -14.57
CA THR A 126 -8.35 -8.18 -14.93
C THR A 126 -8.12 -7.79 -16.39
N VAL A 127 -6.87 -7.89 -16.90
CA VAL A 127 -6.58 -7.57 -18.32
C VAL A 127 -7.21 -8.55 -19.30
N ARG A 128 -7.57 -9.75 -18.85
CA ARG A 128 -8.34 -10.74 -19.62
C ARG A 128 -9.85 -10.57 -19.48
N GLY A 129 -10.31 -9.67 -18.60
CA GLY A 129 -11.74 -9.50 -18.28
C GLY A 129 -12.28 -10.57 -17.32
N GLU A 130 -11.41 -11.30 -16.63
CA GLU A 130 -11.79 -12.31 -15.63
C GLU A 130 -12.02 -11.68 -14.26
N GLU A 131 -12.87 -12.32 -13.45
CA GLU A 131 -13.09 -11.89 -12.06
C GLU A 131 -11.83 -12.11 -11.21
N ARG A 132 -11.56 -11.18 -10.29
CA ARG A 132 -10.45 -11.29 -9.35
C ARG A 132 -10.64 -12.48 -8.42
N ILE A 133 -9.56 -13.19 -8.14
CA ILE A 133 -9.53 -14.21 -7.09
C ILE A 133 -9.52 -13.47 -5.77
N GLN A 134 -10.51 -13.77 -4.95
CA GLN A 134 -10.50 -13.40 -3.54
C GLN A 134 -9.55 -14.37 -2.83
N GLY A 135 -8.45 -13.86 -2.27
CA GLY A 135 -7.52 -14.67 -1.47
C GLY A 135 -8.24 -15.41 -0.35
N SER A 136 -7.64 -16.49 0.16
CA SER A 136 -8.10 -17.13 1.41
C SER A 136 -8.07 -16.16 2.60
N GLY A 137 -7.33 -15.05 2.50
CA GLY A 137 -7.42 -13.90 3.40
C GLY A 137 -8.45 -12.83 3.04
N GLU A 138 -8.95 -12.77 1.81
CA GLU A 138 -9.94 -11.78 1.35
C GLU A 138 -11.39 -12.24 1.59
N GLY A 139 -11.61 -13.56 1.71
CA GLY A 139 -12.84 -14.12 2.30
C GLY A 139 -12.94 -13.94 3.83
N GLN A 140 -11.89 -13.39 4.46
CA GLN A 140 -11.82 -12.99 5.87
C GLN A 140 -11.59 -11.47 6.00
N GLU A 141 -12.16 -10.66 5.11
CA GLU A 141 -12.36 -9.21 5.33
C GLU A 141 -13.45 -8.90 6.39
N GLU A 142 -13.56 -9.73 7.42
CA GLU A 142 -13.95 -9.30 8.78
C GLU A 142 -12.73 -9.11 9.71
N GLY A 143 -11.48 -9.32 9.24
CA GLY A 143 -10.31 -9.38 10.13
C GLY A 143 -9.02 -8.68 9.67
N GLY A 144 -9.04 -7.94 8.56
CA GLY A 144 -7.91 -7.13 8.08
C GLY A 144 -8.08 -5.62 8.27
N GLY A 145 -9.20 -5.19 8.85
CA GLY A 145 -9.43 -3.83 9.27
C GLY A 145 -8.69 -3.51 10.58
N PRO A 146 -8.53 -2.22 10.93
CA PRO A 146 -8.10 -1.86 12.29
C PRO A 146 -9.05 -2.47 13.33
N ASP A 147 -8.58 -2.84 14.52
CA ASP A 147 -9.43 -3.44 15.57
C ASP A 147 -10.60 -2.52 15.94
N LEU A 148 -11.80 -2.81 15.42
CA LEU A 148 -13.01 -2.06 15.67
C LEU A 148 -13.74 -2.50 16.95
N GLY A 149 -13.23 -3.50 17.68
CA GLY A 149 -13.83 -4.00 18.92
C GLY A 149 -14.23 -2.89 19.90
N PRO A 150 -13.35 -1.91 20.19
CA PRO A 150 -13.69 -0.78 21.05
C PRO A 150 -14.82 0.14 20.53
N LEU A 151 -15.15 0.08 19.23
CA LEU A 151 -16.15 0.93 18.59
C LEU A 151 -17.49 0.21 18.35
N THR A 152 -17.54 -1.11 18.57
CA THR A 152 -18.74 -1.94 18.37
C THR A 152 -19.26 -2.54 19.68
N GLN A 153 -18.40 -2.71 20.69
CA GLN A 153 -18.79 -3.29 21.98
C GLN A 153 -19.69 -2.35 22.77
N ALA A 154 -20.89 -2.83 23.15
CA ALA A 154 -21.83 -2.07 23.95
C ALA A 154 -21.22 -1.60 25.29
N ALA A 155 -21.62 -0.41 25.75
CA ALA A 155 -21.11 0.15 27.00
C ALA A 155 -21.47 -0.75 28.19
N SER A 156 -20.52 -0.95 29.11
CA SER A 156 -20.78 -1.71 30.33
C SER A 156 -21.77 -0.98 31.24
N GLY A 157 -22.50 -1.72 32.08
CA GLY A 157 -23.46 -1.13 33.02
C GLY A 157 -22.84 -0.14 34.03
N GLU A 158 -21.54 -0.19 34.25
CA GLU A 158 -20.80 0.78 35.06
C GLU A 158 -20.59 2.12 34.31
N VAL A 159 -20.27 2.05 33.02
CA VAL A 159 -20.13 3.23 32.14
C VAL A 159 -21.46 3.95 31.98
N VAL A 160 -22.56 3.20 31.82
CA VAL A 160 -23.92 3.78 31.76
C VAL A 160 -24.26 4.52 33.05
N LYS A 161 -23.98 3.94 34.22
CA LYS A 161 -24.21 4.60 35.52
C LYS A 161 -23.35 5.86 35.69
N ALA A 162 -22.09 5.81 35.29
CA ALA A 162 -21.19 6.96 35.34
C ALA A 162 -21.65 8.10 34.42
N TYR A 163 -22.19 7.77 33.24
CA TYR A 163 -22.77 8.75 32.30
C TYR A 163 -23.92 9.53 32.94
N TYR A 164 -24.86 8.84 33.60
CA TYR A 164 -25.99 9.50 34.27
C TYR A 164 -25.56 10.32 35.49
N GLN A 165 -24.68 9.77 36.34
CA GLN A 165 -24.16 10.48 37.51
C GLN A 165 -23.33 11.72 37.13
N GLY A 166 -22.67 11.69 35.97
CA GLY A 166 -21.92 12.82 35.41
C GLY A 166 -22.78 13.88 34.71
N GLY A 167 -24.11 13.74 34.70
CA GLY A 167 -25.02 14.66 34.02
C GLY A 167 -24.88 14.60 32.50
N GLY A 168 -24.54 13.44 31.93
CA GLY A 168 -24.33 13.26 30.50
C GLY A 168 -25.55 13.64 29.66
N GLU A 169 -26.75 13.29 30.13
CA GLU A 169 -28.03 13.60 29.47
C GLU A 169 -28.27 15.10 29.31
N ASP A 170 -27.91 15.91 30.31
CA ASP A 170 -28.06 17.38 30.25
C ASP A 170 -26.92 18.07 29.48
N ASN A 171 -25.72 17.49 29.53
CA ASN A 171 -24.52 18.09 28.97
C ASN A 171 -24.38 17.80 27.47
N LEU A 172 -24.80 16.62 27.03
CA LEU A 172 -24.58 16.17 25.66
C LEU A 172 -25.31 17.00 24.59
N PRO A 173 -26.59 17.39 24.75
CA PRO A 173 -27.24 18.29 23.81
C PRO A 173 -26.51 19.63 23.67
N LYS A 174 -25.99 20.17 24.78
CA LYS A 174 -25.22 21.42 24.80
C LYS A 174 -23.88 21.26 24.09
N ILE A 175 -23.19 20.15 24.32
CA ILE A 175 -21.94 19.80 23.64
C ILE A 175 -22.18 19.71 22.13
N ARG A 176 -23.24 19.01 21.70
CA ARG A 176 -23.58 18.84 20.27
C ARG A 176 -23.90 20.17 19.59
N ILE A 177 -24.72 21.04 20.20
CA ILE A 177 -25.03 22.37 19.65
C ILE A 177 -23.74 23.17 19.42
N ARG A 178 -22.84 23.16 20.41
CA ARG A 178 -21.56 23.88 20.31
C ARG A 178 -20.63 23.25 19.28
N TYR A 179 -20.62 21.93 19.15
CA TYR A 179 -19.87 21.21 18.11
C TYR A 179 -20.31 21.62 16.71
N GLN A 180 -21.62 21.62 16.44
CA GLN A 180 -22.19 22.03 15.15
C GLN A 180 -21.87 23.48 14.79
N GLN A 181 -21.89 24.39 15.77
CA GLN A 181 -21.49 25.78 15.58
C GLN A 181 -20.02 25.88 15.14
N CYS A 182 -19.10 25.24 15.87
CA CYS A 182 -17.69 25.24 15.51
C CYS A 182 -17.42 24.57 14.16
N LEU A 183 -18.08 23.45 13.85
CA LEU A 183 -17.93 22.76 12.57
C LEU A 183 -18.38 23.63 11.40
N ARG A 184 -19.50 24.35 11.55
CA ARG A 184 -19.99 25.29 10.52
C ARG A 184 -19.00 26.41 10.25
N GLU A 185 -18.40 26.97 11.29
CA GLU A 185 -17.38 28.02 11.15
C GLU A 185 -16.09 27.48 10.50
N ILE A 186 -15.69 26.24 10.79
CA ILE A 186 -14.57 25.57 10.11
C ILE A 186 -14.86 25.36 8.62
N LEU A 187 -16.07 24.90 8.26
CA LEU A 187 -16.49 24.72 6.86
C LEU A 187 -16.54 26.05 6.10
N ARG A 188 -16.84 27.16 6.79
CA ARG A 188 -16.77 28.52 6.26
C ARG A 188 -15.35 29.10 6.23
N LYS A 189 -14.35 28.33 6.67
CA LYS A 189 -12.94 28.73 6.81
C LYS A 189 -12.74 29.94 7.75
N THR A 190 -13.66 30.15 8.69
CA THR A 190 -13.62 31.25 9.67
C THR A 190 -12.98 30.75 10.97
N GLN A 191 -11.96 31.47 11.45
CA GLN A 191 -11.31 31.20 12.75
C GLN A 191 -10.99 29.71 12.98
N VAL A 192 -10.53 29.01 11.93
CA VAL A 192 -10.41 27.54 11.86
C VAL A 192 -9.66 26.97 13.06
N ARG A 193 -8.51 27.56 13.41
CA ARG A 193 -7.67 27.09 14.54
C ARG A 193 -8.38 27.24 15.90
N GLN A 194 -9.09 28.33 16.11
CA GLN A 194 -9.83 28.57 17.36
C GLN A 194 -10.99 27.58 17.50
N ASN A 195 -11.74 27.36 16.42
CA ASN A 195 -12.85 26.42 16.38
C ASN A 195 -12.38 24.96 16.53
N LEU A 196 -11.27 24.56 15.90
CA LEU A 196 -10.65 23.25 16.12
C LEU A 196 -10.21 23.06 17.58
N THR A 197 -9.63 24.09 18.20
CA THR A 197 -9.26 24.02 19.62
C THR A 197 -10.49 23.85 20.52
N MET A 198 -11.61 24.50 20.17
CA MET A 198 -12.87 24.32 20.88
C MET A 198 -13.45 22.91 20.67
N ILE A 199 -13.43 22.38 19.44
CA ILE A 199 -13.82 21.00 19.16
C ILE A 199 -12.99 20.00 19.97
N GLY A 200 -11.67 20.19 20.06
CA GLY A 200 -10.82 19.32 20.88
C GLY A 200 -11.22 19.30 22.36
N LYS A 201 -11.63 20.45 22.93
CA LYS A 201 -12.18 20.52 24.30
C LYS A 201 -13.52 19.79 24.43
N LEU A 202 -14.38 19.89 23.42
CA LEU A 202 -15.66 19.17 23.39
C LEU A 202 -15.45 17.65 23.32
N PHE A 203 -14.54 17.17 22.47
CA PHE A 203 -14.20 15.74 22.43
C PHE A 203 -13.59 15.26 23.76
N THR A 204 -12.75 16.06 24.41
CA THR A 204 -12.22 15.72 25.74
C THR A 204 -13.34 15.57 26.78
N MET A 205 -14.37 16.43 26.71
CA MET A 205 -15.54 16.34 27.57
C MET A 205 -16.39 15.10 27.24
N LEU A 206 -16.54 14.77 25.95
CA LEU A 206 -17.25 13.56 25.50
C LEU A 206 -16.56 12.29 25.97
N VAL A 207 -15.23 12.18 25.83
CA VAL A 207 -14.47 11.02 26.35
C VAL A 207 -14.67 10.86 27.85
N ARG A 208 -14.70 11.96 28.62
CA ARG A 208 -14.93 11.92 30.07
C ARG A 208 -16.34 11.48 30.45
N VAL A 209 -17.35 11.90 29.69
CA VAL A 209 -18.76 11.64 29.97
C VAL A 209 -19.20 10.26 29.47
N CYS A 210 -18.72 9.86 28.29
CA CYS A 210 -19.09 8.60 27.63
C CYS A 210 -18.19 7.41 28.01
N GLY A 211 -17.01 7.65 28.59
CA GLY A 211 -16.13 6.58 29.07
C GLY A 211 -15.67 5.63 27.95
N ASP A 212 -15.51 4.35 28.29
CA ASP A 212 -15.14 3.29 27.33
C ASP A 212 -16.39 2.74 26.59
N SER A 213 -17.18 3.65 26.05
CA SER A 213 -18.30 3.32 25.16
C SER A 213 -17.89 3.50 23.70
N PRO A 214 -18.65 2.92 22.74
CA PRO A 214 -18.49 3.19 21.31
C PRO A 214 -18.36 4.69 20.99
N THR A 215 -19.22 5.51 21.60
CA THR A 215 -19.19 6.96 21.40
C THR A 215 -17.99 7.65 22.07
N GLY A 216 -17.54 7.16 23.23
CA GLY A 216 -16.34 7.66 23.89
C GLY A 216 -15.08 7.37 23.08
N ASN A 217 -14.98 6.15 22.55
CA ASN A 217 -13.90 5.71 21.68
C ASN A 217 -13.91 6.45 20.33
N LEU A 218 -15.10 6.73 19.77
CA LEU A 218 -15.25 7.61 18.62
C LEU A 218 -14.76 9.05 18.90
N ALA A 219 -15.11 9.60 20.07
CA ALA A 219 -14.65 10.93 20.48
C ALA A 219 -13.13 10.98 20.67
N GLU A 220 -12.50 9.87 21.08
CA GLU A 220 -11.05 9.76 21.18
C GLU A 220 -10.37 9.78 19.81
N LEU A 221 -10.92 9.05 18.82
CA LEU A 221 -10.48 9.12 17.42
C LEU A 221 -10.62 10.54 16.85
N GLY A 222 -11.78 11.18 17.06
CA GLY A 222 -12.02 12.57 16.66
C GLY A 222 -11.02 13.55 17.29
N LEU A 223 -10.66 13.34 18.56
CA LEU A 223 -9.64 14.14 19.24
C LEU A 223 -8.24 13.94 18.63
N GLY A 224 -7.90 12.71 18.25
CA GLY A 224 -6.67 12.38 17.53
C GLY A 224 -6.57 13.11 16.18
N VAL A 225 -7.65 13.13 15.41
CA VAL A 225 -7.71 13.86 14.13
C VAL A 225 -7.56 15.36 14.34
N VAL A 226 -8.27 15.95 15.31
CA VAL A 226 -8.18 17.39 15.61
C VAL A 226 -6.78 17.79 16.08
N GLU A 227 -6.15 16.97 16.92
CA GLU A 227 -4.77 17.20 17.36
C GLU A 227 -3.79 17.11 16.17
N GLY A 228 -3.97 16.13 15.29
CA GLY A 228 -3.21 15.98 14.06
C GLY A 228 -3.34 17.20 13.15
N VAL A 229 -4.55 17.73 12.96
CA VAL A 229 -4.78 18.95 12.17
C VAL A 229 -4.13 20.18 12.83
N LEU A 230 -4.30 20.36 14.14
CA LEU A 230 -3.73 21.51 14.86
C LEU A 230 -2.19 21.52 14.88
N LYS A 231 -1.57 20.33 14.87
CA LYS A 231 -0.11 20.14 14.82
C LYS A 231 0.44 20.12 13.39
N GLY A 232 -0.42 20.21 12.36
CA GLY A 232 -0.05 20.13 10.95
C GLY A 232 0.36 18.73 10.47
N GLY A 233 0.01 17.69 11.23
CA GLY A 233 0.21 16.28 10.85
C GLY A 233 -0.83 15.75 9.87
N ILE A 234 -2.05 16.31 9.91
CA ILE A 234 -3.18 15.96 9.03
C ILE A 234 -3.64 17.22 8.31
N LYS A 235 -3.88 17.12 7.00
CA LYS A 235 -4.39 18.25 6.20
C LYS A 235 -5.89 18.40 6.41
N LEU A 236 -6.34 19.62 6.69
CA LEU A 236 -7.78 19.91 6.71
C LEU A 236 -8.29 20.11 5.28
N ASP A 237 -8.70 19.01 4.66
CA ASP A 237 -9.30 18.95 3.34
C ASP A 237 -10.78 18.51 3.39
N ASN A 238 -11.40 18.33 2.23
CA ASN A 238 -12.80 17.90 2.14
C ASN A 238 -13.04 16.53 2.79
N GLN A 239 -12.07 15.62 2.73
CA GLN A 239 -12.16 14.30 3.37
C GLN A 239 -12.22 14.44 4.89
N THR A 240 -11.28 15.18 5.49
CA THR A 240 -11.24 15.43 6.93
C THR A 240 -12.48 16.17 7.41
N ALA A 241 -12.95 17.16 6.65
CA ALA A 241 -14.17 17.90 6.96
C ALA A 241 -15.43 17.02 6.89
N THR A 242 -15.50 16.08 5.94
CA THR A 242 -16.60 15.13 5.80
C THR A 242 -16.63 14.15 6.98
N ARG A 243 -15.47 13.62 7.38
CA ARG A 243 -15.36 12.72 8.54
C ARG A 243 -15.78 13.41 9.84
N LEU A 244 -15.36 14.67 10.06
CA LEU A 244 -15.83 15.48 11.20
C LEU A 244 -17.35 15.72 11.16
N LYS A 245 -17.95 15.85 9.98
CA LYS A 245 -19.41 15.97 9.85
C LYS A 245 -20.13 14.67 10.22
N GLN A 246 -19.63 13.53 9.75
CA GLN A 246 -20.24 12.23 10.04
C GLN A 246 -20.21 11.88 11.54
N ILE A 247 -19.24 12.42 12.30
CA ILE A 247 -19.25 12.31 13.78
C ILE A 247 -20.51 12.97 14.37
N ASP A 248 -21.01 14.10 13.84
CA ASP A 248 -22.26 14.71 14.33
C ASP A 248 -23.48 13.82 14.08
N ASP A 249 -23.48 13.10 12.96
CA ASP A 249 -24.57 12.19 12.59
C ASP A 249 -24.66 11.03 13.60
N HIS A 250 -23.52 10.57 14.13
CA HIS A 250 -23.46 9.58 15.20
C HIS A 250 -23.79 10.17 16.59
N LEU A 251 -23.49 11.45 16.85
CA LEU A 251 -23.87 12.12 18.11
C LEU A 251 -25.36 12.47 18.19
N LYS A 252 -26.06 12.56 17.06
CA LYS A 252 -27.49 12.86 16.98
C LYS A 252 -28.38 11.86 17.74
N PRO A 253 -28.30 10.54 17.51
CA PRO A 253 -29.09 9.57 18.26
C PRO A 253 -28.75 9.56 19.75
N LEU A 254 -27.49 9.75 20.13
CA LEU A 254 -27.10 9.86 21.54
C LEU A 254 -27.76 11.04 22.25
N ALA A 255 -27.83 12.20 21.60
CA ALA A 255 -28.51 13.38 22.13
C ALA A 255 -30.04 13.24 22.24
N GLN A 256 -30.63 12.21 21.63
CA GLN A 256 -32.08 11.98 21.61
C GLN A 256 -32.52 10.75 22.42
N ALA A 257 -31.67 9.72 22.49
CA ALA A 257 -32.01 8.40 23.03
C ALA A 257 -31.24 8.02 24.31
N GLY A 258 -30.36 8.89 24.83
CA GLY A 258 -29.66 8.67 26.10
C GLY A 258 -28.86 7.35 26.11
N GLU A 259 -29.18 6.46 27.05
CA GLU A 259 -28.57 5.13 27.22
C GLU A 259 -28.49 4.31 25.92
N HIS A 260 -29.54 4.31 25.10
CA HIS A 260 -29.57 3.51 23.87
C HIS A 260 -28.60 4.04 22.79
N GLY A 261 -28.30 5.34 22.82
CA GLY A 261 -27.30 5.91 21.93
C GLY A 261 -25.87 5.67 22.41
N LEU A 262 -25.65 5.43 23.71
CA LEU A 262 -24.31 5.27 24.29
C LEU A 262 -23.66 3.96 23.87
N SER A 263 -24.49 2.94 23.66
CA SER A 263 -24.11 1.61 23.19
C SER A 263 -24.34 1.41 21.69
N MET A 264 -24.67 2.47 20.94
CA MET A 264 -24.84 2.36 19.49
C MET A 264 -23.48 2.10 18.85
N PRO A 265 -23.34 1.04 18.03
CA PRO A 265 -22.09 0.76 17.35
C PRO A 265 -21.78 1.89 16.35
N VAL A 266 -20.50 2.23 16.25
CA VAL A 266 -20.03 3.23 15.30
C VAL A 266 -20.06 2.63 13.90
N ASP A 267 -20.46 3.45 12.92
CA ASP A 267 -20.41 3.08 11.51
C ASP A 267 -18.98 2.72 11.09
N GLU A 268 -18.82 1.57 10.44
CA GLU A 268 -17.53 1.01 10.09
C GLU A 268 -16.76 1.89 9.09
N GLU A 269 -17.46 2.47 8.11
CA GLU A 269 -16.83 3.36 7.12
C GLU A 269 -16.26 4.63 7.78
N LEU A 270 -17.01 5.17 8.74
CA LEU A 270 -16.58 6.30 9.56
C LEU A 270 -15.35 5.93 10.39
N ALA A 271 -15.40 4.79 11.10
CA ALA A 271 -14.31 4.33 11.96
C ALA A 271 -13.01 4.10 11.18
N ILE A 272 -13.07 3.32 10.10
CA ILE A 272 -11.94 3.05 9.21
C ILE A 272 -11.40 4.36 8.63
N GLY A 273 -12.30 5.27 8.22
CA GLY A 273 -11.94 6.58 7.70
C GLY A 273 -11.13 7.44 8.67
N LEU A 274 -11.53 7.49 9.94
CA LEU A 274 -10.81 8.23 10.99
C LEU A 274 -9.45 7.59 11.31
N ILE A 275 -9.40 6.25 11.39
CA ILE A 275 -8.17 5.52 11.70
C ILE A 275 -7.15 5.69 10.56
N LYS A 276 -7.59 5.66 9.30
CA LYS A 276 -6.73 5.97 8.13
C LYS A 276 -6.14 7.38 8.20
N LEU A 277 -6.91 8.39 8.61
CA LEU A 277 -6.39 9.77 8.79
C LEU A 277 -5.34 9.85 9.90
N ILE A 278 -5.53 9.12 10.99
CA ILE A 278 -4.57 9.07 12.12
C ILE A 278 -3.29 8.33 11.71
N ASN A 279 -3.40 7.22 10.98
CA ASN A 279 -2.28 6.45 10.45
C ASN A 279 -1.46 7.27 9.44
N GLY A 280 -2.13 8.02 8.56
CA GLY A 280 -1.50 8.92 7.58
C GLY A 280 -0.92 10.22 8.17
N SER A 281 -1.05 10.48 9.47
CA SER A 281 -0.46 11.69 10.08
C SER A 281 1.07 11.69 9.99
N THR A 282 1.63 12.79 9.47
CA THR A 282 3.09 13.00 9.39
C THR A 282 3.75 13.29 10.74
N LYS A 283 2.96 13.60 11.77
CA LYS A 283 3.43 13.90 13.13
C LYS A 283 3.04 12.78 14.10
N LYS A 284 4.01 12.33 14.90
CA LYS A 284 3.84 11.35 15.98
C LYS A 284 3.66 12.07 17.31
N THR A 285 2.42 12.34 17.71
CA THR A 285 2.12 12.79 19.09
C THR A 285 1.84 11.59 19.99
N LYS A 286 1.96 11.75 21.31
CA LYS A 286 1.66 10.66 22.27
C LYS A 286 0.27 10.06 22.06
N ARG A 287 -0.73 10.90 21.77
CA ARG A 287 -2.11 10.46 21.48
C ARG A 287 -2.20 9.71 20.15
N ILE A 288 -1.61 10.24 19.08
CA ILE A 288 -1.62 9.59 17.76
C ILE A 288 -0.94 8.22 17.84
N SER A 289 0.20 8.11 18.52
CA SER A 289 0.89 6.84 18.73
C SER A 289 0.05 5.84 19.54
N ALA A 290 -0.60 6.29 20.62
CA ALA A 290 -1.49 5.44 21.41
C ALA A 290 -2.70 4.96 20.62
N LEU A 291 -3.32 5.82 19.82
CA LEU A 291 -4.45 5.47 18.95
C LEU A 291 -4.02 4.52 17.83
N ARG A 292 -2.85 4.72 17.23
CA ARG A 292 -2.29 3.76 16.27
C ARG A 292 -2.17 2.38 16.90
N GLN A 293 -1.54 2.28 18.07
CA GLN A 293 -1.35 1.00 18.76
C GLN A 293 -2.69 0.36 19.16
N ARG A 294 -3.66 1.15 19.65
CA ARG A 294 -4.98 0.67 20.08
C ARG A 294 -5.83 0.10 18.94
N TYR A 295 -5.66 0.61 17.74
CA TYR A 295 -6.40 0.22 16.53
C TYR A 295 -5.54 -0.54 15.51
N THR A 296 -4.33 -0.95 15.90
CA THR A 296 -3.50 -1.85 15.09
C THR A 296 -3.93 -3.28 15.39
N SER A 297 -4.50 -3.96 14.41
CA SER A 297 -4.68 -5.41 14.49
C SER A 297 -3.29 -6.06 14.61
N GLU A 298 -3.13 -7.11 15.43
CA GLU A 298 -1.88 -7.90 15.54
C GLU A 298 -1.58 -8.70 14.24
N ALA A 299 -1.64 -8.03 13.10
CA ALA A 299 -1.07 -8.46 11.84
C ALA A 299 0.15 -7.57 11.58
N PRO A 300 1.31 -8.15 11.18
CA PRO A 300 2.50 -7.37 10.90
C PRO A 300 2.16 -6.31 9.85
N ALA A 301 2.67 -5.10 10.09
CA ALA A 301 2.46 -3.94 9.27
C ALA A 301 2.64 -4.30 7.79
N LEU A 302 1.68 -3.87 6.96
CA LEU A 302 1.85 -3.76 5.52
C LEU A 302 3.12 -2.93 5.30
N GLU A 303 4.24 -3.59 5.02
CA GLU A 303 5.34 -2.94 4.32
C GLU A 303 4.74 -2.43 3.01
N GLU A 304 4.76 -1.11 2.86
CA GLU A 304 4.47 -0.48 1.59
C GLU A 304 5.27 -1.22 0.53
N PHE A 305 4.57 -1.78 -0.46
CA PHE A 305 5.12 -2.30 -1.70
C PHE A 305 5.89 -1.18 -2.40
N ALA A 306 7.12 -0.96 -1.96
CA ALA A 306 8.16 -0.26 -2.66
C ALA A 306 9.22 -1.32 -2.95
N VAL A 307 9.01 -2.06 -4.03
CA VAL A 307 10.12 -2.74 -4.72
C VAL A 307 10.96 -1.62 -5.34
N GLY A 308 11.81 -1.02 -4.51
CA GLY A 308 13.04 -0.44 -5.00
C GLY A 308 13.97 -1.60 -5.38
N PRO A 309 14.82 -1.43 -6.42
CA PRO A 309 15.86 -2.41 -6.72
C PRO A 309 16.70 -2.68 -5.44
N ASP A 310 17.01 -3.94 -5.17
CA ASP A 310 17.71 -4.40 -3.95
C ASP A 310 18.87 -3.46 -3.59
N ASP A 311 19.05 -3.17 -2.29
CA ASP A 311 20.11 -2.28 -1.77
C ASP A 311 21.52 -2.72 -2.24
N GLU A 312 21.70 -4.01 -2.51
CA GLU A 312 22.90 -4.59 -3.12
C GLU A 312 23.07 -4.23 -4.61
N THR A 313 21.98 -4.22 -5.38
CA THR A 313 21.98 -3.81 -6.80
C THR A 313 22.12 -2.31 -6.96
N LEU A 314 21.46 -1.51 -6.10
CA LEU A 314 21.64 -0.06 -6.05
C LEU A 314 23.06 0.32 -5.62
N SER A 315 23.64 -0.37 -4.64
CA SER A 315 25.03 -0.14 -4.24
C SER A 315 26.01 -0.54 -5.35
N ALA A 316 25.75 -1.62 -6.08
CA ALA A 316 26.58 -2.03 -7.21
C ALA A 316 26.53 -1.01 -8.36
N VAL A 317 25.33 -0.59 -8.77
CA VAL A 317 25.14 0.42 -9.82
C VAL A 317 25.70 1.77 -9.39
N ALA A 318 25.47 2.18 -8.13
CA ALA A 318 26.05 3.42 -7.59
C ALA A 318 27.58 3.38 -7.55
N SER A 319 28.19 2.23 -7.20
CA SER A 319 29.65 2.09 -7.20
C SER A 319 30.25 2.19 -8.61
N ILE A 320 29.59 1.59 -9.61
CA ILE A 320 30.00 1.67 -11.01
C ILE A 320 29.86 3.11 -11.51
N LEU A 321 28.75 3.79 -11.21
CA LEU A 321 28.54 5.20 -11.59
C LEU A 321 29.57 6.13 -10.93
N ILE A 322 29.93 5.90 -9.67
CA ILE A 322 30.96 6.68 -8.97
C ILE A 322 32.34 6.46 -9.61
N GLU A 323 32.67 5.22 -9.98
CA GLU A 323 33.95 4.88 -10.62
C GLU A 323 34.06 5.51 -12.02
N GLU A 324 32.99 5.45 -12.81
CA GLU A 324 32.90 6.11 -14.12
C GLU A 324 32.98 7.64 -14.01
N LEU A 325 32.31 8.25 -13.03
CA LEU A 325 32.37 9.70 -12.80
C LEU A 325 33.77 10.16 -12.35
N ASN A 326 34.43 9.36 -11.51
CA ASN A 326 35.81 9.61 -11.09
C ASN A 326 36.79 9.50 -12.26
N SER A 327 36.62 8.50 -13.14
CA SER A 327 37.42 8.36 -14.37
C SER A 327 37.28 9.55 -15.32
N VAL A 328 36.06 10.08 -15.49
CA VAL A 328 35.82 11.32 -16.25
C VAL A 328 36.49 12.52 -15.59
N THR A 329 36.41 12.62 -14.25
CA THR A 329 37.03 13.70 -13.47
C THR A 329 38.55 13.68 -13.58
N ASP A 330 39.18 12.51 -13.50
CA ASP A 330 40.62 12.33 -13.63
C ASP A 330 41.13 12.69 -15.03
N LYS A 331 40.38 12.30 -16.07
CA LYS A 331 40.70 12.67 -17.46
C LYS A 331 40.55 14.18 -17.70
N LEU A 332 39.54 14.81 -17.12
CA LEU A 332 39.38 16.27 -17.16
C LEU A 332 40.49 17.00 -16.39
N ASP A 333 40.90 16.50 -15.22
CA ASP A 333 42.00 17.08 -14.45
C ASP A 333 43.34 16.93 -15.19
N LEU A 334 43.60 15.78 -15.82
CA LEU A 334 44.75 15.57 -16.72
C LEU A 334 44.73 16.54 -17.90
N PHE A 335 43.58 16.75 -18.54
CA PHE A 335 43.42 17.72 -19.63
C PHE A 335 43.68 19.17 -19.17
N VAL A 336 43.18 19.54 -17.98
CA VAL A 336 43.41 20.89 -17.41
C VAL A 336 44.89 21.12 -17.11
N ARG A 337 45.61 20.08 -16.66
CA ARG A 337 47.04 20.13 -16.32
C ARG A 337 47.98 19.97 -17.52
N ALA A 338 47.51 19.48 -18.66
CA ALA A 338 48.31 19.33 -19.87
C ALA A 338 48.69 20.68 -20.50
N GLN A 339 49.98 20.83 -20.87
CA GLN A 339 50.49 22.04 -21.54
C GLN A 339 50.04 22.18 -22.99
N ASN A 340 49.72 21.07 -23.67
CA ASN A 340 49.15 21.03 -25.02
C ASN A 340 47.76 20.40 -24.93
N ARG A 341 46.72 21.23 -24.89
CA ARG A 341 45.33 20.81 -24.78
C ARG A 341 44.79 20.44 -26.17
N ASN A 342 44.50 19.17 -26.39
CA ASN A 342 43.86 18.70 -27.63
C ASN A 342 42.34 18.54 -27.42
N THR A 343 41.54 19.26 -28.20
CA THR A 343 40.07 19.19 -28.10
C THR A 343 39.50 17.81 -28.45
N ASP A 344 40.25 16.98 -29.16
CA ASP A 344 39.84 15.60 -29.48
C ASP A 344 39.80 14.70 -28.23
N ASP A 345 40.60 15.00 -27.20
CA ASP A 345 40.60 14.25 -25.94
C ASP A 345 39.31 14.46 -25.13
N LEU A 346 38.66 15.62 -25.31
CA LEU A 346 37.33 15.91 -24.73
C LEU A 346 36.22 15.20 -25.52
N ALA A 347 36.38 15.04 -26.84
CA ALA A 347 35.41 14.30 -27.65
C ALA A 347 35.39 12.80 -27.28
N ALA A 348 36.50 12.26 -26.80
CA ALA A 348 36.59 10.88 -26.31
C ALA A 348 35.80 10.62 -24.99
N LEU A 349 35.34 11.66 -24.29
CA LEU A 349 34.52 11.55 -23.07
C LEU A 349 33.01 11.49 -23.35
N LEU A 350 32.57 11.86 -24.56
CA LEU A 350 31.15 11.86 -24.97
C LEU A 350 30.47 10.51 -24.77
N PRO A 351 31.04 9.37 -25.23
CA PRO A 351 30.39 8.07 -25.09
C PRO A 351 30.17 7.67 -23.63
N THR A 352 31.14 7.99 -22.76
CA THR A 352 31.09 7.68 -21.33
C THR A 352 30.04 8.53 -20.61
N LEU A 353 29.90 9.81 -20.97
CA LEU A 353 28.86 10.70 -20.45
C LEU A 353 27.46 10.31 -20.93
N GLU A 354 27.31 9.87 -22.18
CA GLU A 354 26.05 9.33 -22.70
C GLU A 354 25.65 8.04 -21.98
N GLN A 355 26.61 7.16 -21.70
CA GLN A 355 26.38 5.92 -20.95
C GLN A 355 25.93 6.19 -19.51
N ILE A 356 26.59 7.13 -18.81
CA ILE A 356 26.17 7.59 -17.46
C ILE A 356 24.74 8.17 -17.51
N SER A 357 24.43 8.99 -18.52
CA SER A 357 23.09 9.58 -18.68
C SER A 357 22.00 8.56 -19.00
N SER A 358 22.34 7.41 -19.56
CA SER A 358 21.39 6.32 -19.85
C SER A 358 21.16 5.38 -18.66
N THR A 359 22.05 5.41 -17.68
CA THR A 359 22.02 4.55 -16.48
C THR A 359 21.37 5.25 -15.27
N MET A 360 21.34 6.59 -15.28
CA MET A 360 20.63 7.46 -14.33
C MET A 360 19.19 7.72 -14.77
#